data_AF-A0A3P6SV31-F1
#
_entry.id   AF-A0A3P6SV31-F1
#
_cell.length_a   1.000
_cell.length_b   1.000
_cell.length_c   1.000
_cell.angle_alpha   90.00
_cell.angle_beta   90.00
_cell.angle_gamma   90.00
#
_symmetry.space_group_name_H-M   'P 1'
#
loop_
_entity.id
_entity.type
_entity.pdbx_description
1 polymer ?
#
loop_
_entity_poly.entity_id
_entity_poly.type
_entity_poly.pdbx_seq_one_letter_code
_entity_poly.pdbx_strand_id
1 'polypeptide(L)'
;MSTLNPVDLWKQSLLNNNVPSMGPDISTVPILLASPVVSSFSGDASYLRKIFKAWPVKIERKAVFWPAHATLMACGTTGIMIGIRVNSHTFLGDPNYSYAESLRKCPRLTWLTALYSSALFYFALNENTVSRYLYRHGDLCNTCLVVSNVTTALLGGIFLPLLSTPYLTAASAILQGDDAAIPKLKKTNDWLSYLFRWKVGINACRGILLPMILGLSAVSGTSMYIRLWGRQRIMDTLSVDPGFVSEVS
;
A
#
# COMPACT_ATOMS: atom_id res chain seq x y z
N MET A 1 -7.56 -12.15 -42.55
CA MET A 1 -8.13 -11.79 -41.23
C MET A 1 -7.26 -10.70 -40.64
N SER A 2 -7.74 -9.46 -40.62
CA SER A 2 -7.06 -8.34 -39.98
C SER A 2 -7.04 -8.57 -38.48
N THR A 3 -5.87 -8.85 -37.91
CA THR A 3 -5.66 -8.90 -36.46
C THR A 3 -5.63 -7.46 -35.95
N LEU A 4 -6.80 -6.86 -35.79
CA LEU A 4 -6.94 -5.56 -35.12
C LEU A 4 -6.27 -5.63 -33.74
N ASN A 5 -5.36 -4.70 -33.48
CA ASN A 5 -4.65 -4.60 -32.22
C ASN A 5 -5.68 -4.46 -31.08
N PRO A 6 -5.58 -5.24 -29.98
CA PRO A 6 -6.52 -5.14 -28.85
C PRO A 6 -6.62 -3.72 -28.26
N VAL A 7 -5.59 -2.90 -28.45
CA VAL A 7 -5.60 -1.49 -28.06
C VAL A 7 -6.55 -0.67 -28.94
N ASP A 8 -6.62 -0.94 -30.25
CA ASP A 8 -7.49 -0.20 -31.18
C ASP A 8 -8.98 -0.54 -30.99
N LEU A 9 -9.29 -1.79 -30.72
CA LEU A 9 -10.65 -2.22 -30.36
C LEU A 9 -11.12 -1.59 -29.04
N TRP A 10 -10.20 -1.44 -28.09
CA TRP A 10 -10.48 -0.79 -26.82
C TRP A 10 -10.74 0.71 -26.97
N LYS A 11 -9.96 1.42 -27.80
CA LYS A 11 -10.19 2.83 -28.16
C LYS A 11 -11.61 3.02 -28.72
N GLN A 12 -12.01 2.20 -29.69
CA GLN A 12 -13.35 2.25 -30.27
C GLN A 12 -14.45 2.02 -29.22
N SER A 13 -14.23 1.14 -28.24
CA SER A 13 -15.20 0.93 -27.16
C SER A 13 -15.28 2.10 -26.16
N LEU A 14 -14.18 2.82 -25.93
CA LEU A 14 -14.19 4.03 -25.10
C LEU A 14 -14.95 5.17 -25.78
N LEU A 15 -14.76 5.34 -27.09
CA LEU A 15 -15.48 6.33 -27.91
C LEU A 15 -16.97 5.98 -28.07
N ASN A 16 -17.32 4.72 -28.31
CA ASN A 16 -18.71 4.29 -28.52
C ASN A 16 -19.58 4.26 -27.25
N ASN A 17 -18.99 4.33 -26.05
CA ASN A 17 -19.77 4.48 -24.83
C ASN A 17 -20.33 5.91 -24.63
N ASN A 18 -20.08 6.83 -25.57
CA ASN A 18 -20.70 8.15 -25.62
C ASN A 18 -21.61 8.29 -26.85
N VAL A 19 -22.90 7.92 -26.81
CA VAL A 19 -23.88 8.19 -27.91
C VAL A 19 -25.33 8.27 -27.37
N PRO A 20 -26.30 9.11 -27.86
CA PRO A 20 -26.26 10.11 -28.97
C PRO A 20 -26.81 11.55 -28.70
N SER A 21 -26.30 12.49 -29.50
CA SER A 21 -26.97 13.57 -30.28
C SER A 21 -28.08 14.48 -29.70
N MET A 22 -27.80 15.79 -29.69
CA MET A 22 -28.68 16.83 -30.27
C MET A 22 -27.82 18.04 -30.68
N GLY A 23 -27.70 18.34 -31.98
CA GLY A 23 -27.05 19.57 -32.50
C GLY A 23 -28.04 20.75 -32.60
N PRO A 24 -27.74 21.84 -33.35
CA PRO A 24 -26.46 22.37 -33.85
C PRO A 24 -26.24 23.87 -33.45
N ASP A 25 -25.05 24.45 -33.69
CA ASP A 25 -24.89 25.78 -34.34
C ASP A 25 -23.43 26.31 -34.39
N ILE A 26 -23.01 26.50 -35.65
CA ILE A 26 -22.03 27.39 -36.29
C ILE A 26 -21.25 28.39 -35.39
N SER A 27 -19.90 28.34 -35.44
CA SER A 27 -19.07 29.56 -35.62
C SER A 27 -17.63 29.23 -36.04
N THR A 28 -17.28 29.75 -37.22
CA THR A 28 -15.97 29.82 -37.88
C THR A 28 -14.95 30.68 -37.14
N VAL A 29 -13.76 30.15 -36.82
CA VAL A 29 -12.51 30.90 -36.62
C VAL A 29 -11.32 30.03 -37.11
N PRO A 30 -10.35 30.58 -37.86
CA PRO A 30 -9.47 29.80 -38.74
C PRO A 30 -8.32 29.09 -38.01
N ILE A 31 -8.00 27.95 -38.58
CA ILE A 31 -6.80 27.12 -38.40
C ILE A 31 -5.60 27.94 -38.88
N LEU A 32 -4.76 28.43 -37.96
CA LEU A 32 -3.32 28.74 -38.11
C LEU A 32 -2.87 29.59 -36.90
N LEU A 33 -1.81 29.15 -36.19
CA LEU A 33 -1.18 29.75 -34.99
C LEU A 33 -1.59 29.24 -33.60
N ALA A 34 -1.80 27.94 -33.44
CA ALA A 34 -1.51 27.31 -32.15
C ALA A 34 -0.62 26.09 -32.42
N SER A 35 0.67 26.23 -32.14
CA SER A 35 1.54 25.08 -31.93
C SER A 35 1.00 24.31 -30.71
N PRO A 36 0.50 23.07 -30.83
CA PRO A 36 0.09 22.32 -29.66
C PRO A 36 1.34 21.64 -29.11
N VAL A 37 2.29 22.43 -28.61
CA VAL A 37 3.08 21.94 -27.48
C VAL A 37 2.10 21.90 -26.33
N VAL A 38 1.45 20.75 -26.16
CA VAL A 38 0.43 20.55 -25.12
C VAL A 38 1.09 20.71 -23.75
N SER A 39 0.97 21.90 -23.21
CA SER A 39 1.51 22.31 -21.91
C SER A 39 0.47 22.19 -20.79
N SER A 40 -0.55 21.33 -20.92
CA SER A 40 -1.60 21.17 -19.89
C SER A 40 -1.98 19.73 -19.51
N PHE A 41 -1.14 18.72 -19.78
CA PHE A 41 -1.32 17.36 -19.21
C PHE A 41 -0.84 17.23 -17.74
N SER A 42 -0.44 18.33 -17.11
CA SER A 42 0.03 18.34 -15.73
C SER A 42 -1.15 18.35 -14.75
N GLY A 43 -1.51 17.21 -14.17
CA GLY A 43 -2.14 17.28 -12.84
C GLY A 43 -2.86 16.07 -12.33
N ASP A 44 -3.69 15.40 -13.12
CA ASP A 44 -4.77 14.63 -12.50
C ASP A 44 -4.43 13.14 -12.34
N ALA A 45 -3.92 12.76 -11.17
CA ALA A 45 -3.66 11.36 -10.80
C ALA A 45 -4.92 10.48 -10.91
N SER A 46 -6.10 11.10 -10.85
CA SER A 46 -7.38 10.44 -11.06
C SER A 46 -7.56 9.95 -12.51
N TYR A 47 -7.02 10.68 -13.49
CA TYR A 47 -7.13 10.38 -14.92
C TYR A 47 -6.27 9.17 -15.31
N LEU A 48 -4.97 9.18 -14.98
CA LEU A 48 -4.09 8.02 -15.23
C LEU A 48 -4.59 6.76 -14.54
N ARG A 49 -5.16 6.90 -13.34
CA ARG A 49 -5.78 5.77 -12.63
C ARG A 49 -7.00 5.21 -13.37
N LYS A 50 -7.82 6.05 -14.02
CA LYS A 50 -8.94 5.60 -14.88
C LYS A 50 -8.43 4.83 -16.11
N ILE A 51 -7.42 5.36 -16.79
CA ILE A 51 -6.80 4.70 -17.95
C ILE A 51 -6.26 3.33 -17.55
N PHE A 52 -5.46 3.26 -16.48
CA PHE A 52 -4.87 1.99 -16.05
C PHE A 52 -5.93 0.97 -15.63
N LYS A 53 -7.04 1.42 -15.01
CA LYS A 53 -8.17 0.54 -14.68
C LYS A 53 -8.88 -0.01 -15.92
N ALA A 54 -9.09 0.83 -16.93
CA ALA A 54 -9.74 0.47 -18.17
C ALA A 54 -8.83 -0.33 -19.13
N TRP A 55 -7.51 -0.35 -18.88
CA TRP A 55 -6.51 -0.89 -19.79
C TRP A 55 -6.83 -2.30 -20.32
N PRO A 56 -6.74 -2.55 -21.64
CA PRO A 56 -7.19 -3.79 -22.27
C PRO A 56 -6.24 -4.96 -22.01
N VAL A 57 -4.94 -4.70 -21.86
CA VAL A 57 -3.93 -5.75 -21.62
C VAL A 57 -3.99 -6.18 -20.16
N LYS A 58 -4.60 -7.34 -19.91
CA LYS A 58 -4.85 -7.86 -18.55
C LYS A 58 -3.58 -8.01 -17.71
N ILE A 59 -2.44 -8.37 -18.31
CA ILE A 59 -1.19 -8.61 -17.57
C ILE A 59 -0.58 -7.31 -17.06
N GLU A 60 -0.54 -6.27 -17.90
CA GLU A 60 -0.04 -4.93 -17.56
C GLU A 60 -0.95 -4.27 -16.52
N ARG A 61 -2.28 -4.38 -16.72
CA ARG A 61 -3.26 -3.91 -15.75
C ARG A 61 -3.08 -4.58 -14.39
N LYS A 62 -2.95 -5.92 -14.35
CA LYS A 62 -2.73 -6.65 -13.10
C LYS A 62 -1.40 -6.23 -12.45
N ALA A 63 -0.33 -6.07 -13.23
CA ALA A 63 0.97 -5.66 -12.72
C ALA A 63 0.94 -4.31 -11.98
N VAL A 64 0.07 -3.37 -12.37
CA VAL A 64 -0.06 -2.07 -11.69
C VAL A 64 -0.80 -2.15 -10.34
N PHE A 65 -1.83 -2.99 -10.22
CA PHE A 65 -2.72 -2.99 -9.05
C PHE A 65 -2.54 -4.17 -8.08
N TRP A 66 -2.24 -5.37 -8.57
CA TRP A 66 -2.14 -6.58 -7.72
C TRP A 66 -0.97 -6.57 -6.73
N PRO A 67 0.25 -6.14 -7.10
CA PRO A 67 1.38 -6.24 -6.17
C PRO A 67 1.19 -5.43 -4.88
N ALA A 68 0.45 -4.32 -4.92
CA ALA A 68 0.11 -3.55 -3.71
C ALA A 68 -0.66 -4.39 -2.68
N HIS A 69 -1.52 -5.31 -3.14
CA HIS A 69 -2.24 -6.23 -2.26
C HIS A 69 -1.31 -7.28 -1.64
N ALA A 70 -0.31 -7.74 -2.39
CA ALA A 70 0.69 -8.66 -1.85
C ALA A 70 1.51 -8.01 -0.72
N THR A 71 1.87 -6.73 -0.86
CA THR A 71 2.55 -5.98 0.20
C THR A 71 1.64 -5.73 1.40
N LEU A 72 0.36 -5.38 1.18
CA LEU A 72 -0.64 -5.24 2.24
C LEU A 72 -0.80 -6.54 3.04
N MET A 73 -0.93 -7.69 2.36
CA MET A 73 -1.03 -9.00 3.00
C MET A 73 0.24 -9.32 3.80
N ALA A 74 1.43 -9.04 3.23
CA ALA A 74 2.69 -9.24 3.93
C ALA A 74 2.83 -8.36 5.18
N CYS A 75 2.41 -7.09 5.13
CA CYS A 75 2.36 -6.23 6.32
C CYS A 75 1.39 -6.79 7.38
N GLY A 76 0.23 -7.28 6.95
CA GLY A 76 -0.74 -7.90 7.84
C GLY A 76 -0.18 -9.16 8.53
N THR A 77 0.48 -10.04 7.79
CA THR A 77 1.09 -11.25 8.36
C THR A 77 2.24 -10.94 9.32
N THR A 78 3.09 -9.95 9.01
CA THR A 78 4.13 -9.50 9.96
C THR A 78 3.52 -8.89 11.21
N GLY A 79 2.45 -8.10 11.07
CA GLY A 79 1.68 -7.56 12.20
C GLY A 79 1.12 -8.65 13.11
N ILE A 80 0.55 -9.72 12.54
CA ILE A 80 0.07 -10.90 13.30
C ILE A 80 1.22 -11.58 14.02
N MET A 81 2.35 -11.84 13.35
CA MET A 81 3.49 -12.52 13.97
C MET A 81 4.03 -11.74 15.17
N ILE A 82 4.18 -10.42 15.03
CA ILE A 82 4.58 -9.53 16.13
C ILE A 82 3.52 -9.58 17.23
N GLY A 83 2.25 -9.46 16.86
CA GLY A 83 1.08 -9.65 17.72
C GLY A 83 1.20 -10.86 18.64
N ILE A 84 1.35 -12.05 18.05
CA ILE A 84 1.41 -13.33 18.76
C ILE A 84 2.66 -13.42 19.67
N ARG A 85 3.82 -12.95 19.20
CA ARG A 85 5.07 -13.01 19.99
C ARG A 85 5.05 -12.09 21.20
N VAL A 86 4.54 -10.87 21.06
CA VAL A 86 4.41 -9.95 22.20
C VAL A 86 3.36 -10.48 23.19
N ASN A 87 2.28 -11.07 22.67
CA ASN A 87 1.23 -11.64 23.50
C ASN A 87 1.74 -12.84 24.33
N SER A 88 2.45 -13.78 23.69
CA SER A 88 3.07 -14.93 24.36
C SER A 88 4.14 -14.53 25.37
N HIS A 89 5.02 -13.59 25.02
CA HIS A 89 6.00 -13.04 25.97
C HIS A 89 5.31 -12.40 27.19
N THR A 90 4.16 -11.76 27.02
CA THR A 90 3.48 -11.04 28.11
C THR A 90 2.66 -11.96 29.01
N PHE A 91 1.89 -12.89 28.45
CA PHE A 91 0.98 -13.76 29.20
C PHE A 91 1.57 -15.13 29.58
N LEU A 92 2.49 -15.66 28.77
CA LEU A 92 3.09 -16.99 28.98
C LEU A 92 4.53 -16.90 29.49
N GLY A 93 5.13 -15.71 29.50
CA GLY A 93 6.51 -15.49 29.94
C GLY A 93 7.58 -16.00 28.97
N ASP A 94 7.20 -16.60 27.84
CA ASP A 94 8.12 -17.12 26.82
C ASP A 94 7.71 -16.65 25.40
N PRO A 95 8.59 -15.92 24.69
CA PRO A 95 8.34 -15.49 23.31
C PRO A 95 8.46 -16.60 22.25
N ASN A 96 9.00 -17.78 22.60
CA ASN A 96 9.23 -18.90 21.69
C ASN A 96 8.18 -20.01 21.79
N TYR A 97 7.08 -19.73 22.48
CA TYR A 97 5.94 -20.64 22.55
C TYR A 97 5.40 -20.97 21.15
N SER A 98 4.90 -22.20 20.98
CA SER A 98 4.35 -22.64 19.69
C SER A 98 3.22 -21.74 19.22
N TYR A 99 3.28 -21.26 17.97
CA TYR A 99 2.30 -20.31 17.40
C TYR A 99 0.84 -20.77 17.58
N ALA A 100 0.56 -22.05 17.34
CA ALA A 100 -0.79 -22.61 17.49
C ALA A 100 -1.25 -22.60 18.95
N GLU A 101 -0.33 -22.82 19.89
CA GLU A 101 -0.62 -22.84 21.31
C GLU A 101 -0.79 -21.43 21.88
N SER A 102 0.02 -20.46 21.41
CA SER A 102 -0.18 -19.04 21.72
C SER A 102 -1.53 -18.52 21.23
N LEU A 103 -1.98 -18.93 20.03
CA LEU A 103 -3.29 -18.56 19.50
C LEU A 103 -4.46 -19.11 20.33
N ARG A 104 -4.25 -20.26 20.99
CA ARG A 104 -5.25 -20.90 21.84
C ARG A 104 -5.29 -20.30 23.25
N LYS A 105 -4.13 -20.00 23.83
CA LYS A 105 -3.99 -19.55 25.24
C LYS A 105 -4.06 -18.03 25.41
N CYS A 106 -3.64 -17.25 24.44
CA CYS A 106 -3.57 -15.78 24.56
C CYS A 106 -4.84 -15.08 24.01
N PRO A 107 -5.16 -13.85 24.47
CA PRO A 107 -6.31 -13.11 23.98
C PRO A 107 -6.23 -12.84 22.48
N ARG A 108 -7.34 -13.10 21.77
CA ARG A 108 -7.44 -12.87 20.32
C ARG A 108 -7.41 -11.40 19.92
N LEU A 109 -7.89 -10.53 20.80
CA LEU A 109 -8.03 -9.10 20.55
C LEU A 109 -6.70 -8.46 20.15
N THR A 110 -5.60 -8.84 20.79
CA THR A 110 -4.28 -8.21 20.63
C THR A 110 -3.69 -8.41 19.23
N TRP A 111 -3.73 -9.62 18.68
CA TRP A 111 -3.17 -9.88 17.35
C TRP A 111 -4.13 -9.47 16.23
N LEU A 112 -5.45 -9.49 16.46
CA LEU A 112 -6.44 -8.95 15.52
C LEU A 112 -6.29 -7.43 15.38
N THR A 113 -6.17 -6.71 16.49
CA THR A 113 -5.96 -5.25 16.47
C THR A 113 -4.62 -4.88 15.84
N ALA A 114 -3.56 -5.67 16.07
CA ALA A 114 -2.27 -5.51 15.40
C ALA A 114 -2.34 -5.74 13.88
N LEU A 115 -3.10 -6.74 13.42
CA LEU A 115 -3.38 -6.97 12.00
C LEU A 115 -4.07 -5.76 11.37
N TYR A 116 -5.18 -5.31 11.98
CA TYR A 116 -5.97 -4.20 11.45
C TYR A 116 -5.18 -2.89 11.45
N SER A 117 -4.49 -2.57 12.55
CA SER A 117 -3.69 -1.34 12.64
C SER A 117 -2.55 -1.33 11.62
N SER A 118 -1.85 -2.45 11.45
CA SER A 118 -0.78 -2.59 10.46
C SER A 118 -1.28 -2.44 9.02
N ALA A 119 -2.35 -3.14 8.68
CA ALA A 119 -2.91 -3.13 7.33
C ALA A 119 -3.50 -1.75 6.95
N LEU A 120 -4.28 -1.14 7.85
CA LEU A 120 -4.86 0.19 7.63
C LEU A 120 -3.79 1.26 7.53
N PHE A 121 -2.77 1.19 8.38
CA PHE A 121 -1.68 2.16 8.35
C PHE A 121 -0.82 2.03 7.09
N TYR A 122 -0.50 0.81 6.66
CA TYR A 122 0.16 0.59 5.37
C TYR A 122 -0.68 1.14 4.22
N PHE A 123 -1.98 0.82 4.19
CA PHE A 123 -2.88 1.31 3.14
C PHE A 123 -2.92 2.84 3.10
N ALA A 124 -3.07 3.50 4.25
CA ALA A 124 -3.11 4.95 4.35
C ALA A 124 -1.80 5.60 3.90
N LEU A 125 -0.65 5.08 4.33
CA LEU A 125 0.64 5.61 3.90
C LEU A 125 0.88 5.34 2.42
N ASN A 126 0.67 4.13 1.94
CA ASN A 126 0.88 3.76 0.54
C ASN A 126 -0.02 4.55 -0.42
N GLU A 127 -1.27 4.84 -0.05
CA GLU A 127 -2.13 5.69 -0.88
C GLU A 127 -1.64 7.14 -0.94
N ASN A 128 -1.12 7.67 0.17
CA ASN A 128 -0.65 9.06 0.26
C ASN A 128 0.76 9.29 -0.30
N THR A 129 1.66 8.32 -0.16
CA THR A 129 3.03 8.41 -0.66
C THR A 129 3.12 7.77 -2.04
N VAL A 130 2.98 6.46 -2.13
CA VAL A 130 3.28 5.70 -3.36
C VAL A 130 2.23 5.93 -4.46
N SER A 131 0.93 5.75 -4.17
CA SER A 131 -0.12 5.86 -5.19
C SER A 131 -0.21 7.26 -5.80
N ARG A 132 -0.09 8.33 -4.99
CA ARG A 132 -0.14 9.71 -5.49
C ARG A 132 0.94 9.98 -6.53
N TYR A 133 2.17 9.53 -6.29
CA TYR A 133 3.28 9.75 -7.22
C TYR A 133 3.26 8.77 -8.40
N LEU A 134 2.84 7.52 -8.19
CA LEU A 134 2.76 6.51 -9.25
C LEU A 134 1.81 6.93 -10.39
N TYR A 135 0.67 7.53 -10.04
CA TYR A 135 -0.33 7.98 -11.02
C TYR A 135 -0.14 9.43 -11.46
N ARG A 136 0.96 10.10 -11.09
CA ARG A 136 1.24 11.46 -11.55
C ARG A 136 1.88 11.44 -12.94
N HIS A 137 1.52 12.41 -13.79
CA HIS A 137 2.23 12.69 -15.05
C HIS A 137 3.57 13.38 -14.75
N GLY A 138 4.65 12.90 -15.36
CA GLY A 138 6.01 13.44 -15.22
C GLY A 138 7.09 12.36 -15.10
N ASP A 139 8.34 12.80 -15.01
CA ASP A 139 9.49 11.94 -14.73
C ASP A 139 9.43 11.42 -13.29
N LEU A 140 9.46 10.10 -13.14
CA LEU A 140 9.44 9.44 -11.85
C LEU A 140 10.86 9.03 -11.44
N CYS A 141 11.25 9.37 -10.21
CA CYS A 141 12.38 8.72 -9.57
C CYS A 141 11.98 7.30 -9.16
N ASN A 142 12.24 6.32 -10.03
CA ASN A 142 11.93 4.90 -9.79
C ASN A 142 12.56 4.38 -8.48
N THR A 143 13.80 4.76 -8.20
CA THR A 143 14.50 4.38 -6.97
C THR A 143 13.85 4.99 -5.73
N CYS A 144 13.47 6.28 -5.77
CA CYS A 144 12.78 6.96 -4.68
C CYS A 144 11.43 6.29 -4.36
N LEU A 145 10.71 5.84 -5.39
CA LEU A 145 9.43 5.16 -5.24
C LEU A 145 9.57 3.75 -4.65
N VAL A 146 10.58 2.99 -5.07
CA VAL A 146 10.91 1.69 -4.46
C VAL A 146 11.27 1.88 -2.98
N VAL A 147 12.16 2.82 -2.67
CA VAL A 147 12.57 3.13 -1.29
C VAL A 147 11.40 3.61 -0.45
N SER A 148 10.51 4.44 -1.01
CA SER A 148 9.31 4.93 -0.32
C SER A 148 8.34 3.78 -0.01
N ASN A 149 8.12 2.86 -0.95
CA ASN A 149 7.27 1.69 -0.71
C ASN A 149 7.86 0.75 0.34
N VAL A 150 9.17 0.47 0.28
CA VAL A 150 9.86 -0.36 1.28
C VAL A 150 9.79 0.29 2.66
N THR A 151 10.10 1.59 2.75
CA THR A 151 10.01 2.35 4.01
C THR A 151 8.59 2.33 4.58
N THR A 152 7.59 2.53 3.72
CA THR A 152 6.17 2.48 4.11
C THR A 152 5.77 1.10 4.62
N ALA A 153 6.22 0.04 3.95
CA ALA A 153 5.98 -1.35 4.37
C ALA A 153 6.64 -1.65 5.71
N LEU A 154 7.89 -1.24 5.94
CA LEU A 154 8.58 -1.43 7.22
C LEU A 154 7.93 -0.65 8.36
N LEU A 155 7.52 0.60 8.10
CA LEU A 155 6.83 1.42 9.09
C LEU A 155 5.48 0.82 9.49
N GLY A 156 4.67 0.39 8.52
CA GLY A 156 3.36 -0.18 8.79
C GLY A 156 3.37 -1.63 9.25
N GLY A 157 4.23 -2.47 8.67
CA GLY A 157 4.29 -3.91 8.92
C GLY A 157 5.09 -4.30 10.16
N ILE A 158 6.07 -3.48 10.57
CA ILE A 158 7.01 -3.84 11.64
C ILE A 158 7.02 -2.77 12.74
N PHE A 159 7.32 -1.52 12.41
CA PHE A 159 7.50 -0.47 13.43
C PHE A 159 6.21 -0.20 14.21
N LEU A 160 5.09 -0.02 13.51
CA LEU A 160 3.80 0.24 14.16
C LEU A 160 3.34 -0.93 15.04
N PRO A 161 3.37 -2.20 14.60
CA PRO A 161 3.05 -3.33 15.48
C PRO A 161 4.00 -3.47 16.66
N LEU A 162 5.32 -3.25 16.49
CA LEU A 162 6.28 -3.28 17.60
C LEU A 162 5.99 -2.22 18.66
N LEU A 163 5.54 -1.04 18.23
CA LEU A 163 5.20 0.05 19.13
C LEU A 163 3.84 -0.18 19.79
N SER A 164 2.81 -0.51 19.01
CA SER A 164 1.41 -0.56 19.46
C SER A 164 1.04 -1.85 20.20
N THR A 165 1.56 -3.00 19.77
CA THR A 165 1.18 -4.32 20.32
C THR A 165 1.47 -4.43 21.82
N PRO A 166 2.62 -3.98 22.37
CA PRO A 166 2.89 -4.05 23.81
C PRO A 166 1.89 -3.23 24.65
N TYR A 167 1.38 -2.11 24.12
CA TYR A 167 0.35 -1.32 24.79
C TYR A 167 -1.02 -1.98 24.69
N LEU A 168 -1.37 -2.52 23.52
CA LEU A 168 -2.62 -3.27 23.31
C LEU A 168 -2.68 -4.52 24.20
N THR A 169 -1.55 -5.21 24.35
CA THR A 169 -1.42 -6.38 25.23
C THR A 169 -1.64 -5.97 26.70
N ALA A 170 -1.06 -4.83 27.11
CA ALA A 170 -1.29 -4.25 28.44
C ALA A 170 -2.79 -3.99 28.70
N ALA A 171 -3.44 -3.29 27.77
CA ALA A 171 -4.85 -2.96 27.88
C ALA A 171 -5.73 -4.22 27.91
N SER A 172 -5.38 -5.24 27.12
CA SER A 172 -6.09 -6.52 27.13
C SER A 172 -5.96 -7.26 28.45
N ALA A 173 -4.80 -7.18 29.11
CA ALA A 173 -4.59 -7.80 30.41
C ALA A 173 -5.41 -7.14 31.52
N ILE A 174 -5.52 -5.79 31.51
CA ILE A 174 -6.42 -5.06 32.43
C ILE A 174 -7.87 -5.51 32.25
N LEU A 175 -8.34 -5.59 30.99
CA LEU A 175 -9.72 -5.98 30.70
C LEU A 175 -10.03 -7.42 31.16
N GLN A 176 -9.00 -8.25 31.33
CA GLN A 176 -9.12 -9.61 31.86
C GLN A 176 -9.03 -9.68 33.39
N GLY A 177 -8.89 -8.54 34.08
CA GLY A 177 -8.82 -8.47 35.54
C GLY A 177 -7.42 -8.75 36.12
N ASP A 178 -6.38 -8.72 35.29
CA ASP A 178 -5.00 -8.85 35.75
C ASP A 178 -4.46 -7.48 36.21
N ASP A 179 -4.74 -7.14 37.47
CA ASP A 179 -4.30 -5.89 38.12
C ASP A 179 -2.78 -5.77 38.25
N ALA A 180 -2.02 -6.87 38.04
CA ALA A 180 -0.56 -6.88 38.09
C ALA A 180 0.08 -6.56 36.73
N ALA A 181 -0.69 -6.58 35.64
CA ALA A 181 -0.15 -6.41 34.29
C ALA A 181 0.32 -4.97 34.00
N ILE A 182 -0.12 -3.96 34.75
CA ILE A 182 0.36 -2.58 34.64
C ILE A 182 0.84 -2.07 36.00
N PRO A 183 2.07 -1.51 36.10
CA PRO A 183 2.48 -0.83 37.33
C PRO A 183 1.51 0.33 37.59
N LYS A 184 0.87 0.34 38.75
CA LYS A 184 -0.10 1.38 39.14
C LYS A 184 0.57 2.75 38.95
N LEU A 185 0.07 3.57 38.01
CA LEU A 185 0.64 4.85 37.54
C LEU A 185 0.65 5.99 38.59
N LYS A 186 0.78 5.67 39.88
CA LYS A 186 0.84 6.65 40.98
C LYS A 186 2.24 7.27 41.16
N LYS A 187 3.30 6.75 40.51
CA LYS A 187 4.66 7.30 40.58
C LYS A 187 5.22 7.65 39.20
N THR A 188 5.95 8.76 39.10
CA THR A 188 6.61 9.26 37.86
C THR A 188 7.58 8.25 37.22
N ASN A 189 8.20 7.37 38.00
CA ASN A 189 9.02 6.26 37.47
C ASN A 189 8.21 5.16 36.76
N ASP A 190 6.93 4.96 37.12
CA ASP A 190 6.07 3.97 36.48
C ASP A 190 5.60 4.45 35.09
N TRP A 191 5.46 5.76 34.90
CA TRP A 191 5.13 6.36 33.60
C TRP A 191 6.27 6.21 32.58
N LEU A 192 7.52 6.43 33.00
CA LEU A 192 8.69 6.13 32.15
C LEU A 192 8.76 4.65 31.80
N SER A 193 8.49 3.77 32.76
CA SER A 193 8.44 2.32 32.54
C SER A 193 7.34 1.93 31.53
N TYR A 194 6.21 2.63 31.55
CA TYR A 194 5.14 2.46 30.57
C TYR A 194 5.56 2.95 29.17
N LEU A 195 6.19 4.12 29.06
CA LEU A 195 6.72 4.66 27.80
C LEU A 195 7.78 3.77 27.15
N PHE A 196 8.58 3.06 27.94
CA PHE A 196 9.60 2.14 27.44
C PHE A 196 9.09 0.72 27.18
N ARG A 197 7.78 0.46 27.23
CA ARG A 197 7.20 -0.88 26.92
C ARG A 197 7.47 -1.36 25.50
N TRP A 198 7.74 -0.47 24.55
CA TRP A 198 8.18 -0.87 23.20
C TRP A 198 9.45 -1.75 23.24
N LYS A 199 10.30 -1.61 24.28
CA LYS A 199 11.45 -2.50 24.49
C LYS A 199 11.04 -3.96 24.71
N VAL A 200 9.89 -4.20 25.36
CA VAL A 200 9.32 -5.56 25.52
C VAL A 200 8.96 -6.13 24.15
N GLY A 201 8.35 -5.31 23.29
CA GLY A 201 8.04 -5.69 21.91
C GLY A 201 9.27 -6.10 21.11
N ILE A 202 10.33 -5.29 21.18
CA ILE A 202 11.60 -5.57 20.51
C ILE A 202 12.27 -6.82 21.09
N ASN A 203 12.31 -6.97 22.41
CA ASN A 203 12.95 -8.13 23.02
C ASN A 203 12.24 -9.43 22.66
N ALA A 204 10.90 -9.43 22.67
CA ALA A 204 10.08 -10.57 22.25
C ALA A 204 10.30 -10.97 20.78
N CYS A 205 10.55 -9.99 19.91
CA CYS A 205 10.72 -10.21 18.47
C CYS A 205 12.19 -10.30 18.02
N ARG A 206 13.18 -10.17 18.92
CA ARG A 206 14.60 -10.03 18.55
C ARG A 206 15.12 -11.14 17.63
N GLY A 207 14.69 -12.38 17.86
CA GLY A 207 15.10 -13.54 17.05
C GLY A 207 14.49 -13.59 15.64
N ILE A 208 13.37 -12.92 15.41
CA ILE A 208 12.66 -12.93 14.10
C ILE A 208 12.63 -11.57 13.41
N LEU A 209 13.17 -10.52 14.04
CA LEU A 209 13.13 -9.16 13.50
C LEU A 209 13.90 -9.06 12.18
N LEU A 210 15.13 -9.59 12.13
CA LEU A 210 15.96 -9.57 10.92
C LEU A 210 15.31 -10.28 9.72
N PRO A 211 14.82 -11.55 9.84
CA PRO A 211 14.17 -12.20 8.71
C PRO A 211 12.86 -11.51 8.30
N MET A 212 12.10 -10.93 9.25
CA MET A 212 10.91 -10.15 8.91
C MET A 212 11.25 -8.87 8.12
N ILE A 213 12.30 -8.13 8.52
CA ILE A 213 12.75 -6.94 7.79
C ILE A 213 13.19 -7.31 6.37
N LEU A 214 14.02 -8.35 6.23
CA LEU A 214 14.51 -8.80 4.92
C LEU A 214 13.36 -9.30 4.03
N GLY A 215 12.48 -10.13 4.57
CA GLY A 215 11.32 -10.66 3.84
C GLY A 215 10.37 -9.56 3.39
N LEU A 216 10.03 -8.63 4.29
CA LEU A 216 9.11 -7.54 3.96
C LEU A 216 9.74 -6.55 2.97
N SER A 217 11.04 -6.28 3.08
CA SER A 217 11.77 -5.44 2.13
C SER A 217 11.83 -6.07 0.75
N ALA A 218 12.06 -7.39 0.66
CA ALA A 218 12.06 -8.12 -0.60
C ALA A 218 10.66 -8.08 -1.25
N VAL A 219 9.61 -8.42 -0.50
CA VAL A 219 8.23 -8.43 -1.03
C VAL A 219 7.79 -7.04 -1.48
N SER A 220 8.04 -6.00 -0.69
CA SER A 220 7.67 -4.62 -1.04
C SER A 220 8.51 -4.06 -2.19
N GLY A 221 9.80 -4.39 -2.27
CA GLY A 221 10.69 -4.01 -3.36
C GLY A 221 10.27 -4.65 -4.69
N THR A 222 10.12 -5.98 -4.72
CA THR A 222 9.66 -6.72 -5.90
C THR A 222 8.26 -6.27 -6.33
N SER A 223 7.36 -6.06 -5.36
CA SER A 223 6.02 -5.54 -5.63
C SER A 223 6.07 -4.19 -6.36
N MET A 224 6.89 -3.26 -5.88
CA MET A 224 6.99 -1.94 -6.50
C MET A 224 7.65 -2.00 -7.87
N TYR A 225 8.66 -2.86 -8.05
CA TYR A 225 9.29 -3.08 -9.34
C TYR A 225 8.29 -3.55 -10.40
N ILE A 226 7.43 -4.51 -10.05
CA ILE A 226 6.38 -5.02 -10.97
C ILE A 226 5.38 -3.89 -11.32
N ARG A 227 5.02 -3.04 -10.35
CA ARG A 227 4.12 -1.89 -10.60
C ARG A 227 4.74 -0.87 -11.54
N LEU A 228 6.03 -0.57 -11.36
CA LEU A 228 6.77 0.36 -12.23
C LEU A 228 6.89 -0.21 -13.65
N TRP A 229 7.20 -1.50 -13.78
CA TRP A 229 7.24 -2.19 -15.07
C TRP A 229 5.90 -2.12 -15.81
N GLY A 230 4.79 -2.40 -15.10
CA GLY A 230 3.44 -2.31 -15.68
C GLY A 230 3.08 -0.90 -16.11
N ARG A 231 3.41 0.11 -15.28
CA ARG A 231 3.22 1.53 -15.63
C ARG A 231 4.02 1.90 -16.88
N GLN A 232 5.30 1.55 -16.93
CA GLN A 232 6.18 1.91 -18.03
C GLN A 232 5.67 1.35 -19.36
N ARG A 233 5.26 0.08 -19.39
CA ARG A 233 4.66 -0.54 -20.59
C ARG A 233 3.41 0.19 -21.09
N ILE A 234 2.53 0.57 -20.17
CA ILE A 234 1.32 1.32 -20.53
C ILE A 234 1.68 2.70 -21.07
N MET A 235 2.60 3.41 -20.41
CA MET A 235 3.03 4.75 -20.82
C MET A 235 3.77 4.75 -22.17
N ASP A 236 4.61 3.75 -22.42
CA ASP A 236 5.33 3.58 -23.70
C ASP A 236 4.35 3.27 -24.84
N THR A 237 3.28 2.53 -24.56
CA THR A 237 2.22 2.27 -25.55
C THR A 237 1.41 3.53 -25.85
N LEU A 238 1.18 4.37 -24.83
CA LEU A 238 0.46 5.64 -24.98
C LEU A 238 1.26 6.72 -25.71
N SER A 239 2.60 6.71 -25.64
CA SER A 239 3.46 7.72 -26.28
C SER A 239 3.70 7.46 -27.76
N VAL A 240 3.59 6.21 -28.22
CA VAL A 240 3.79 5.81 -29.63
C VAL A 240 2.57 6.12 -30.51
N ASP A 241 1.42 6.46 -29.91
CA ASP A 241 0.15 6.64 -30.61
C ASP A 241 -0.30 8.12 -30.62
N PRO A 242 0.19 8.95 -31.57
CA PRO A 242 -0.11 10.39 -31.59
C PRO A 242 -1.60 10.70 -31.78
N GLY A 243 -2.40 9.76 -32.29
CA GLY A 243 -3.87 9.88 -32.36
C GLY A 243 -4.56 9.86 -30.99
N PHE A 244 -3.94 9.26 -29.97
CA PHE A 244 -4.50 9.18 -28.61
C PHE A 244 -4.47 10.53 -27.88
N VAL A 245 -3.55 11.42 -28.27
CA VAL A 245 -3.39 12.75 -27.66
C VAL A 245 -4.35 13.77 -28.30
N SER A 246 -4.70 13.58 -29.58
CA SER A 246 -5.62 14.47 -30.31
C SER A 246 -7.09 14.06 -30.25
N GLU A 247 -7.42 12.78 -29.99
CA GLU A 247 -8.81 12.28 -30.01
C GLU A 247 -9.50 12.28 -28.63
N VAL A 248 -8.77 12.60 -27.56
CA VAL A 248 -9.30 12.66 -26.17
C VAL A 248 -9.36 14.11 -25.64
N SER A 249 -9.05 15.10 -26.48
CA SER A 249 -9.30 16.53 -26.22
C SER A 249 -10.66 16.96 -26.75
#